data_AF-A0A7J6SI33-F1
#
_entry.id   AF-A0A7J6SI33-F1
#
_cell.length_a   1.000
_cell.length_b   1.000
_cell.length_c   1.000
_cell.angle_alpha   90.00
_cell.angle_beta   90.00
_cell.angle_gamma   90.00
#
_symmetry.space_group_name_H-M   'P 1'
#
loop_
_entity.id
_entity.type
_entity.pdbx_description
1 polymer ?
#
loop_
_entity_poly.entity_id
_entity_poly.type
_entity_poly.pdbx_seq_one_letter_code
_entity_poly.pdbx_strand_id
1 'polypeptide(L)'
;MSSTLVVTSRVGPVMLSCTPGSNLLSGDECLRGFDCFSSPLSFKTVFTRDMDPVDCDNEEDFNPGGGQIIVNCMKFVEPNAANWLMHIAISHSLWLLVTKAFEIIVLMASGNKAMTTFMLVLLLLYTVAAIALFFGGFLLEFVSSWIGFVVTLSFPAFVAISRQTALILRDLRCAEIVRLRMLEGADFGSAVEAWTATGAAQSGDCGPSDGVTSTRDVVDDGTLSEGAQGMRKRVNTAMQRILNRDTQGLTLDIGAVNVEMTPHYSKFAQWPDQRHAADSRFNDSSPNEDAVRHG
;
A
#
# COMPACT_ATOMS: atom_id res chain seq x y z
N MET A 1 -31.15 56.76 5.05
CA MET A 1 -29.70 56.58 5.26
C MET A 1 -29.43 55.09 5.12
N SER A 2 -28.79 54.69 4.02
CA SER A 2 -28.53 53.29 3.67
C SER A 2 -27.18 52.89 4.21
N SER A 3 -27.13 51.93 5.13
CA SER A 3 -25.88 51.34 5.61
C SER A 3 -25.55 50.14 4.73
N THR A 4 -24.48 50.25 3.95
CA THR A 4 -23.94 49.18 3.12
C THR A 4 -23.02 48.31 3.98
N LEU A 5 -23.43 47.06 4.23
CA LEU A 5 -22.64 46.10 5.00
C LEU A 5 -21.71 45.34 4.04
N VAL A 6 -20.40 45.61 4.15
CA VAL A 6 -19.36 44.94 3.36
C VAL A 6 -19.02 43.63 4.05
N VAL A 7 -19.52 42.51 3.53
CA VAL A 7 -19.11 41.17 3.96
C VAL A 7 -17.86 40.78 3.18
N THR A 8 -16.68 40.97 3.77
CA THR A 8 -15.45 40.37 3.25
C THR A 8 -15.43 38.88 3.61
N SER A 9 -15.50 38.01 2.61
CA SER A 9 -15.32 36.55 2.77
C SER A 9 -13.87 36.25 3.18
N ARG A 10 -13.64 36.17 4.49
CA ARG A 10 -12.48 35.47 5.06
C ARG A 10 -13.01 34.16 5.63
N VAL A 11 -12.45 33.05 5.16
CA VAL A 11 -12.66 31.71 5.74
C VAL A 11 -11.94 31.71 7.09
N GLY A 12 -12.61 32.23 8.10
CA GLY A 12 -12.20 32.26 9.49
C GLY A 12 -13.46 32.39 10.35
N PRO A 13 -13.45 31.89 11.59
CA PRO A 13 -14.59 32.06 12.48
C PRO A 13 -14.82 33.56 12.69
N VAL A 14 -15.98 34.04 12.25
CA VAL A 14 -16.41 35.42 12.51
C VAL A 14 -16.88 35.44 13.96
N MET A 15 -16.02 35.88 14.87
CA MET A 15 -16.43 36.19 16.24
C MET A 15 -17.17 37.53 16.23
N LEU A 16 -18.48 37.48 16.44
CA LEU A 16 -19.27 38.66 16.77
C LEU A 16 -19.18 38.86 18.28
N SER A 17 -18.53 39.94 18.72
CA SER A 17 -18.50 40.31 20.13
C SER A 17 -19.68 41.24 20.42
N CYS A 18 -20.69 40.72 21.13
CA CYS A 18 -21.84 41.50 21.57
C CYS A 18 -21.48 42.24 22.86
N THR A 19 -21.51 43.58 22.83
CA THR A 19 -21.32 44.40 24.03
C THR A 19 -22.53 44.34 24.95
N PRO A 20 -22.33 44.25 26.28
CA PRO A 20 -23.42 44.18 27.25
C PRO A 20 -24.12 45.54 27.34
N GLY A 21 -25.35 45.63 26.84
CA GLY A 21 -26.13 46.87 26.87
C GLY A 21 -27.51 46.83 26.22
N SER A 22 -27.82 45.77 25.45
CA SER A 22 -29.11 45.63 24.78
C SER A 22 -29.63 44.18 24.90
N ASN A 23 -30.50 43.95 25.89
CA ASN A 23 -31.12 42.65 26.21
C ASN A 23 -31.99 42.05 25.08
N LEU A 24 -32.06 42.68 23.90
CA LEU A 24 -32.91 42.28 22.77
C LEU A 24 -32.16 41.52 21.67
N LEU A 25 -30.83 41.45 21.70
CA LEU A 25 -30.04 40.91 20.57
C LEU A 25 -29.70 39.41 20.69
N SER A 26 -29.81 38.80 21.87
CA SER A 26 -29.35 37.42 22.09
C SER A 26 -30.28 36.36 21.48
N GLY A 27 -31.60 36.59 21.48
CA GLY A 27 -32.57 35.63 20.91
C GLY A 27 -32.51 35.54 19.38
N ASP A 28 -32.27 36.67 18.71
CA ASP A 28 -32.25 36.75 17.25
C ASP A 28 -31.06 35.99 16.62
N GLU A 29 -29.93 35.88 17.33
CA GLU A 29 -28.77 35.11 16.84
C GLU A 29 -29.04 33.61 16.89
N CYS A 30 -29.72 33.13 17.94
CA CYS A 30 -30.03 31.71 18.04
C CYS A 30 -31.09 31.28 17.00
N LEU A 31 -32.09 32.13 16.73
CA LEU A 31 -33.04 31.95 15.63
C LEU A 31 -32.38 31.88 14.23
N ARG A 32 -31.16 32.42 14.09
CA ARG A 32 -30.36 32.36 12.84
C ARG A 32 -29.48 31.11 12.74
N GLY A 33 -29.63 30.17 13.66
CA GLY A 33 -28.89 28.91 13.72
C GLY A 33 -27.44 29.10 14.16
N PHE A 34 -27.20 29.99 15.13
CA PHE A 34 -25.92 30.09 15.83
C PHE A 34 -26.00 29.26 17.11
N ASP A 35 -24.95 28.49 17.40
CA ASP A 35 -24.82 27.80 18.68
C ASP A 35 -24.18 28.75 19.68
N CYS A 36 -24.90 29.05 20.76
CA CYS A 36 -24.48 29.98 21.79
C CYS A 36 -23.94 29.25 23.03
N PHE A 37 -22.82 29.74 23.53
CA PHE A 37 -22.16 29.21 24.72
C PHE A 37 -21.98 30.33 25.73
N SER A 38 -22.30 30.06 27.00
CA SER A 38 -22.04 31.00 28.08
C SER A 38 -20.76 30.61 28.80
N SER A 39 -19.97 31.61 29.19
CA SER A 39 -18.83 31.39 30.07
C SER A 39 -18.75 32.51 31.11
N PRO A 40 -18.51 32.19 32.38
CA PRO A 40 -18.24 33.22 33.38
C PRO A 40 -16.93 33.92 33.04
N LEU A 41 -16.93 35.26 33.16
CA LEU A 41 -15.76 36.12 32.99
C LEU A 41 -14.70 35.80 34.06
N SER A 42 -13.88 34.79 33.79
CA SER A 42 -12.77 34.39 34.64
C SER A 42 -11.53 34.19 33.78
N PHE A 43 -10.39 34.67 34.25
CA PHE A 43 -9.13 34.41 33.55
C PHE A 43 -8.83 32.91 33.44
N LYS A 44 -9.45 32.10 34.32
CA LYS A 44 -9.32 30.64 34.33
C LYS A 44 -10.11 29.97 33.20
N THR A 45 -11.29 30.48 32.82
CA THR A 45 -12.13 29.88 31.77
C THR A 45 -11.53 30.01 30.38
N VAL A 46 -10.68 31.03 30.15
CA VAL A 46 -9.89 31.16 28.91
C VAL A 46 -8.97 29.94 28.70
N PHE A 47 -8.47 29.32 29.77
CA PHE A 47 -7.57 28.17 29.69
C PHE A 47 -8.29 26.82 29.85
N THR A 48 -9.34 26.75 30.67
CA THR A 48 -10.04 25.47 30.91
C THR A 48 -11.07 25.12 29.85
N ARG A 49 -11.51 26.08 29.02
CA ARG A 49 -12.57 25.87 28.00
C ARG A 49 -13.86 25.27 28.59
N ASP A 50 -14.12 25.50 29.88
CA ASP A 50 -15.42 25.21 30.48
C ASP A 50 -16.42 26.23 29.93
N MET A 51 -17.18 25.80 28.93
CA MET A 51 -18.28 26.54 28.32
C MET A 51 -19.53 25.69 28.47
N ASP A 52 -20.57 26.26 29.06
CA ASP A 52 -21.86 25.60 29.18
C ASP A 52 -22.71 25.96 27.95
N PRO A 53 -23.31 24.97 27.26
CA PRO A 53 -24.21 25.24 26.15
C PRO A 53 -25.44 25.98 26.69
N VAL A 54 -25.86 27.04 26.00
CA VAL A 54 -27.05 27.80 26.37
C VAL A 54 -28.24 27.23 25.60
N ASP A 55 -29.28 26.82 26.32
CA ASP A 55 -30.55 26.48 25.67
C ASP A 55 -31.28 27.78 25.31
N CYS A 56 -31.41 28.03 24.01
CA CYS A 56 -32.02 29.26 23.53
C CYS A 56 -33.53 29.34 23.78
N ASP A 57 -34.16 28.23 24.14
CA ASP A 57 -35.57 28.20 24.52
C ASP A 57 -35.78 28.62 25.98
N ASN A 58 -34.70 28.72 26.78
CA ASN A 58 -34.77 29.00 28.21
C ASN A 58 -34.12 30.35 28.58
N GLU A 59 -34.94 31.37 28.87
CA GLU A 59 -34.44 32.70 29.26
C GLU A 59 -33.64 32.69 30.58
N GLU A 60 -33.85 31.70 31.45
CA GLU A 60 -33.15 31.59 32.74
C GLU A 60 -31.64 31.31 32.57
N ASP A 61 -31.25 30.65 31.47
CA ASP A 61 -29.85 30.32 31.18
C ASP A 61 -29.01 31.54 30.79
N PHE A 62 -29.65 32.66 30.44
CA PHE A 62 -28.98 33.94 30.16
C PHE A 62 -28.72 34.78 31.41
N ASN A 63 -29.26 34.41 32.58
CA ASN A 63 -29.02 35.14 33.81
C ASN A 63 -28.94 34.24 35.06
N PRO A 64 -27.98 33.28 35.10
CA PRO A 64 -27.79 32.43 36.26
C PRO A 64 -27.15 33.25 37.41
N GLY A 65 -27.99 33.97 38.17
CA GLY A 65 -27.60 34.52 39.46
C GLY A 65 -26.84 35.86 39.45
N GLY A 66 -27.00 36.71 38.43
CA GLY A 66 -26.55 38.11 38.49
C GLY A 66 -25.04 38.35 38.30
N GLY A 67 -24.30 37.35 37.80
CA GLY A 67 -22.91 37.50 37.38
C GLY A 67 -22.78 38.08 35.97
N GLN A 68 -21.67 38.78 35.69
CA GLN A 68 -21.32 39.15 34.31
C GLN A 68 -20.92 37.89 33.53
N ILE A 69 -21.83 37.39 32.70
CA ILE A 69 -21.55 36.31 31.74
C ILE A 69 -21.23 36.91 30.37
N ILE A 70 -20.29 36.29 29.66
CA ILE A 70 -20.11 36.54 28.23
C ILE A 70 -20.76 35.38 27.49
N VAL A 71 -21.70 35.71 26.61
CA VAL A 71 -22.25 34.75 25.65
C VAL A 71 -21.46 34.86 24.35
N ASN A 72 -20.89 33.76 23.91
CA ASN A 72 -20.22 33.64 22.63
C ASN A 72 -21.07 32.77 21.71
N CYS A 73 -21.69 33.38 20.70
CA CYS A 73 -22.44 32.68 19.68
C CYS A 73 -21.55 32.45 18.46
N MET A 74 -21.40 31.20 18.06
CA MET A 74 -20.68 30.84 16.85
C MET A 74 -21.59 30.08 15.90
N LYS A 75 -21.63 30.51 14.65
CA LYS A 75 -22.26 29.73 13.59
C LYS A 75 -21.23 28.76 13.04
N PHE A 76 -21.42 27.47 13.30
CA PHE A 76 -20.73 26.46 12.52
C PHE A 76 -21.21 26.62 11.08
N VAL A 77 -20.31 27.10 10.21
CA VAL A 77 -20.59 27.17 8.78
C VAL A 77 -20.78 25.73 8.32
N GLU A 78 -22.01 25.35 8.04
CA GLU A 78 -22.28 24.06 7.44
C GLU A 78 -21.63 24.03 6.05
N PRO A 79 -20.89 22.96 5.71
CA PRO A 79 -20.64 21.75 6.53
C PRO A 79 -19.59 21.93 7.65
N ASN A 80 -19.94 21.51 8.87
CA ASN A 80 -19.03 21.47 10.03
C ASN A 80 -17.77 20.61 9.72
N ALA A 81 -16.61 21.02 10.24
CA ALA A 81 -15.37 20.25 10.18
C ALA A 81 -15.55 18.80 10.68
N ALA A 82 -16.41 18.58 11.67
CA ALA A 82 -16.77 17.24 12.13
C ALA A 82 -17.43 16.38 11.04
N ASN A 83 -18.32 16.97 10.23
CA ASN A 83 -18.98 16.28 9.12
C ASN A 83 -17.98 15.97 7.98
N TRP A 84 -17.08 16.93 7.68
CA TRP A 84 -15.97 16.68 6.77
C TRP A 84 -15.07 15.53 7.23
N LEU A 85 -14.69 15.51 8.51
CA LEU A 85 -13.88 14.44 9.09
C LEU A 85 -14.59 13.09 9.02
N MET A 86 -15.90 13.05 9.26
CA MET A 86 -16.71 11.84 9.10
C MET A 86 -16.65 11.32 7.65
N HIS A 87 -16.86 12.18 6.66
CA HIS A 87 -16.78 11.79 5.25
C HIS A 87 -15.37 11.35 4.83
N ILE A 88 -14.32 12.02 5.32
CA ILE A 88 -12.93 11.63 5.07
C ILE A 88 -12.65 10.25 5.67
N ALA A 89 -13.08 9.98 6.90
CA ALA A 89 -12.89 8.69 7.55
C ALA A 89 -13.58 7.54 6.77
N ILE A 90 -14.80 7.78 6.26
CA ILE A 90 -15.52 6.81 5.43
C ILE A 90 -14.76 6.58 4.11
N SER A 91 -14.34 7.64 3.43
CA SER A 91 -13.61 7.53 2.16
C SER A 91 -12.27 6.79 2.30
N HIS A 92 -11.54 7.05 3.39
CA HIS A 92 -10.28 6.39 3.70
C HIS A 92 -10.49 4.89 3.97
N SER A 93 -11.53 4.54 4.74
CA SER A 93 -11.87 3.13 5.00
C SER A 93 -12.25 2.40 3.72
N LEU A 94 -13.02 3.04 2.85
CA LEU A 94 -13.41 2.49 1.55
C LEU A 94 -12.20 2.29 0.64
N TRP A 95 -11.26 3.25 0.62
CA TRP A 95 -10.01 3.15 -0.13
C TRP A 95 -9.14 1.97 0.31
N LEU A 96 -8.99 1.78 1.63
CA LEU A 96 -8.25 0.63 2.18
C LEU A 96 -8.91 -0.69 1.77
N LEU A 97 -10.23 -0.78 1.81
CA LEU A 97 -10.98 -1.96 1.39
C LEU A 97 -10.76 -2.24 -0.10
N VAL A 98 -10.85 -1.23 -0.96
CA VAL A 98 -10.59 -1.37 -2.40
C VAL A 98 -9.14 -1.83 -2.66
N THR A 99 -8.17 -1.28 -1.93
CA THR A 99 -6.76 -1.68 -2.06
C THR A 99 -6.54 -3.14 -1.66
N LYS A 100 -7.18 -3.59 -0.58
CA LYS A 100 -7.11 -4.99 -0.13
C LYS A 100 -7.82 -5.95 -1.08
N ALA A 101 -8.98 -5.55 -1.58
CA ALA A 101 -9.68 -6.31 -2.62
C ALA A 101 -8.82 -6.42 -3.88
N PHE A 102 -8.18 -5.33 -4.32
CA PHE A 102 -7.26 -5.34 -5.45
C PHE A 102 -6.10 -6.31 -5.25
N GLU A 103 -5.45 -6.30 -4.08
CA GLU A 103 -4.37 -7.22 -3.73
C GLU A 103 -4.81 -8.69 -3.85
N ILE A 104 -5.96 -9.04 -3.25
CA ILE A 104 -6.50 -10.40 -3.30
C ILE A 104 -6.84 -10.82 -4.74
N ILE A 105 -7.50 -9.94 -5.48
CA ILE A 105 -7.91 -10.18 -6.87
C ILE A 105 -6.69 -10.43 -7.76
N VAL A 106 -5.65 -9.61 -7.62
CA VAL A 106 -4.40 -9.74 -8.38
C VAL A 106 -3.64 -11.01 -7.99
N LEU A 107 -3.60 -11.35 -6.70
CA LEU A 107 -2.97 -12.59 -6.22
C LEU A 107 -3.68 -13.82 -6.79
N MET A 108 -5.01 -13.87 -6.74
CA MET A 108 -5.79 -14.97 -7.33
C MET A 108 -5.61 -15.06 -8.85
N ALA A 109 -5.61 -13.93 -9.55
CA ALA A 109 -5.41 -13.88 -11.00
C ALA A 109 -4.01 -14.32 -11.43
N SER A 110 -2.99 -13.98 -10.64
CA SER A 110 -1.59 -14.35 -10.94
C SER A 110 -1.35 -15.86 -10.90
N GLY A 111 -2.03 -16.58 -10.00
CA GLY A 111 -1.88 -18.03 -9.83
C GLY A 111 -2.65 -18.85 -10.86
N ASN A 112 -3.81 -18.34 -11.32
CA ASN A 112 -4.73 -19.12 -12.15
C ASN A 112 -5.04 -18.46 -13.49
N LYS A 113 -4.72 -19.15 -14.61
CA LYS A 113 -5.08 -18.70 -15.98
C LYS A 113 -6.60 -18.52 -16.13
N ALA A 114 -7.40 -19.39 -15.53
CA ALA A 114 -8.85 -19.32 -15.62
C ALA A 114 -9.39 -18.03 -15.00
N MET A 115 -8.80 -17.55 -13.90
CA MET A 115 -9.19 -16.29 -13.25
C MET A 115 -8.87 -15.08 -14.13
N THR A 116 -7.72 -15.08 -14.80
CA THR A 116 -7.37 -14.04 -15.79
C THR A 116 -8.35 -14.02 -16.96
N THR A 117 -8.74 -15.20 -17.48
CA THR A 117 -9.76 -15.31 -18.53
C THR A 117 -11.13 -14.85 -18.03
N PHE A 118 -11.51 -15.21 -16.80
CA PHE A 118 -12.77 -14.78 -16.19
C PHE A 118 -12.85 -13.25 -16.10
N MET A 119 -11.77 -12.56 -15.69
CA MET A 119 -11.74 -11.09 -15.70
C MET A 119 -11.94 -10.49 -17.10
N LEU A 120 -11.36 -11.11 -18.13
CA LEU A 120 -11.53 -10.66 -19.51
C LEU A 120 -12.98 -10.85 -19.96
N VAL A 121 -13.59 -12.00 -19.67
CA VAL A 121 -15.01 -12.26 -19.96
C VAL A 121 -15.91 -11.28 -19.22
N LEU A 122 -15.61 -10.99 -17.95
CA LEU A 122 -16.35 -10.02 -17.15
C LEU A 122 -16.26 -8.60 -17.73
N LEU A 123 -15.06 -8.18 -18.14
CA LEU A 123 -14.85 -6.90 -18.81
C LEU A 123 -15.63 -6.83 -20.13
N LEU A 124 -15.60 -7.89 -20.93
CA LEU A 124 -16.34 -7.96 -22.19
C LEU A 124 -17.85 -7.88 -21.94
N LEU A 125 -18.38 -8.69 -21.03
CA LEU A 125 -19.79 -8.67 -20.66
C LEU A 125 -20.21 -7.29 -20.18
N TYR A 126 -19.39 -6.65 -19.34
CA TYR A 126 -19.61 -5.28 -18.88
C TYR A 126 -19.69 -4.29 -20.05
N THR A 127 -18.75 -4.35 -21.01
CA THR A 127 -18.79 -3.46 -22.18
C THR A 127 -20.02 -3.69 -23.07
N VAL A 128 -20.44 -4.94 -23.28
CA VAL A 128 -21.66 -5.26 -24.04
C VAL A 128 -22.89 -4.72 -23.31
N ALA A 129 -22.97 -4.90 -22.00
CA ALA A 129 -24.05 -4.36 -21.18
C ALA A 129 -24.10 -2.82 -21.23
N ALA A 130 -22.93 -2.15 -21.14
CA ALA A 130 -22.84 -0.70 -21.24
C ALA A 130 -23.30 -0.19 -22.61
N ILE A 131 -22.92 -0.87 -23.71
CA ILE A 131 -23.36 -0.53 -25.06
C ILE A 131 -24.88 -0.75 -25.22
N ALA A 132 -25.41 -1.85 -24.69
CA ALA A 132 -26.85 -2.12 -24.73
C ALA A 132 -27.65 -1.07 -23.94
N LEU A 133 -27.17 -0.68 -22.75
CA LEU A 133 -27.77 0.39 -21.95
C LEU A 133 -27.67 1.77 -22.63
N PHE A 134 -26.59 2.01 -23.38
CA PHE A 134 -26.44 3.22 -24.20
C PHE A 134 -27.52 3.29 -25.28
N PHE A 135 -27.68 2.22 -26.07
CA PHE A 135 -28.72 2.18 -27.11
C PHE A 135 -30.14 2.14 -26.55
N GLY A 136 -30.33 1.63 -25.34
CA GLY A 136 -31.61 1.66 -24.63
C GLY A 136 -31.98 3.03 -24.03
N GLY A 137 -31.08 4.02 -24.04
CA GLY A 137 -31.32 5.34 -23.45
C GLY A 137 -31.24 5.40 -21.91
N PHE A 138 -31.07 4.26 -21.24
CA PHE A 138 -31.03 4.17 -19.78
C PHE A 138 -29.76 4.74 -19.14
N LEU A 139 -28.68 4.91 -19.90
CA LEU A 139 -27.46 5.50 -19.34
C LEU A 139 -27.68 6.91 -18.81
N LEU A 140 -28.55 7.71 -19.42
CA LEU A 140 -28.81 9.07 -18.95
C LEU A 140 -29.54 9.09 -17.60
N GLU A 141 -30.41 8.11 -17.35
CA GLU A 141 -31.10 7.97 -16.05
C GLU A 141 -30.14 7.52 -14.95
N PHE A 142 -29.25 6.57 -15.23
CA PHE A 142 -28.24 6.10 -14.27
C PHE A 142 -27.18 7.16 -13.94
N VAL A 143 -26.86 8.03 -14.89
CA VAL A 143 -25.87 9.12 -14.72
C VAL A 143 -26.44 10.30 -13.92
N SER A 144 -27.75 10.31 -13.61
CA SER A 144 -28.34 11.32 -12.70
C SER A 144 -27.71 11.28 -11.30
N SER A 145 -27.16 10.12 -10.88
CA SER A 145 -26.34 10.00 -9.68
C SER A 145 -24.85 10.07 -10.05
N TRP A 146 -24.16 11.10 -9.52
CA TRP A 146 -22.71 11.26 -9.66
C TRP A 146 -21.93 9.99 -9.24
N ILE A 147 -22.36 9.31 -8.18
CA ILE A 147 -21.70 8.10 -7.68
C ILE A 147 -21.89 6.94 -8.66
N GLY A 148 -23.10 6.77 -9.20
CA GLY A 148 -23.38 5.74 -10.19
C GLY A 148 -22.51 5.89 -11.44
N PHE A 149 -22.36 7.14 -11.91
CA PHE A 149 -21.48 7.46 -13.03
C PHE A 149 -20.01 7.11 -12.73
N VAL A 150 -19.47 7.55 -11.58
CA VAL A 150 -18.08 7.28 -11.19
C VAL A 150 -17.82 5.78 -11.04
N VAL A 151 -18.73 5.03 -10.42
CA VAL A 151 -18.59 3.56 -10.25
C VAL A 151 -18.64 2.86 -11.61
N THR A 152 -19.55 3.26 -12.49
CA THR A 152 -19.71 2.70 -13.83
C THR A 152 -18.44 2.94 -14.67
N LEU A 153 -17.86 4.14 -14.62
CA LEU A 153 -16.62 4.42 -15.35
C LEU A 153 -15.37 3.80 -14.72
N SER A 154 -15.30 3.76 -13.39
CA SER A 154 -14.11 3.24 -12.69
C SER A 154 -14.02 1.71 -12.72
N PHE A 155 -15.14 1.00 -12.76
CA PHE A 155 -15.16 -0.46 -12.78
C PHE A 155 -14.36 -1.10 -13.93
N PRO A 156 -14.59 -0.76 -15.22
CA PRO A 156 -13.82 -1.34 -16.32
C PRO A 156 -12.33 -0.98 -16.24
N ALA A 157 -12.01 0.24 -15.80
CA ALA A 157 -10.62 0.65 -15.56
C ALA A 157 -9.96 -0.20 -14.46
N PHE A 158 -10.67 -0.43 -13.35
CA PHE A 158 -10.21 -1.27 -12.24
C PHE A 158 -9.96 -2.73 -12.67
N VAL A 159 -10.87 -3.33 -13.44
CA VAL A 159 -10.70 -4.70 -13.98
C VAL A 159 -9.54 -4.76 -14.98
N ALA A 160 -9.37 -3.74 -15.83
CA ALA A 160 -8.28 -3.69 -16.79
C ALA A 160 -6.90 -3.57 -16.10
N ILE A 161 -6.78 -2.68 -15.10
CA ILE A 161 -5.55 -2.47 -14.33
C ILE A 161 -5.19 -3.71 -13.52
N SER A 162 -6.16 -4.32 -12.83
CA SER A 162 -5.92 -5.56 -12.07
C SER A 162 -5.47 -6.71 -12.97
N ARG A 163 -6.07 -6.87 -14.15
CA ARG A 163 -5.62 -7.85 -15.15
C ARG A 163 -4.19 -7.59 -15.61
N GLN A 164 -3.85 -6.35 -15.99
CA GLN A 164 -2.48 -6.01 -16.43
C GLN A 164 -1.46 -6.27 -15.34
N THR A 165 -1.77 -5.86 -14.10
CA THR A 165 -0.91 -6.08 -12.94
C THR A 165 -0.70 -7.57 -12.67
N ALA A 166 -1.74 -8.39 -12.79
CA ALA A 166 -1.65 -9.83 -12.63
C ALA A 166 -0.76 -10.50 -13.70
N LEU A 167 -0.81 -10.03 -14.95
CA LEU A 167 0.06 -10.52 -16.02
C LEU A 167 1.53 -10.15 -15.77
N ILE A 168 1.80 -8.90 -15.39
CA ILE A 168 3.17 -8.45 -15.05
C ILE A 168 3.73 -9.25 -13.86
N LEU A 169 2.95 -9.45 -12.81
CA LEU A 169 3.37 -10.25 -11.65
C LEU A 169 3.61 -11.72 -12.01
N ARG A 170 2.83 -12.28 -12.92
CA ARG A 170 3.05 -13.63 -13.43
C ARG A 170 4.38 -13.73 -14.17
N ASP A 171 4.69 -12.76 -15.02
CA ASP A 171 5.95 -12.72 -15.78
C ASP A 171 7.14 -12.56 -14.84
N LEU A 172 7.04 -11.68 -13.84
CA LEU A 172 8.06 -11.51 -12.80
C LEU A 172 8.28 -12.80 -11.99
N ARG A 173 7.21 -13.50 -11.58
CA ARG A 173 7.33 -14.79 -10.88
C ARG A 173 8.00 -15.85 -11.74
N CYS A 174 7.66 -15.92 -13.03
CA CYS A 174 8.31 -16.86 -13.95
C CYS A 174 9.79 -16.52 -14.13
N ALA A 175 10.15 -15.25 -14.27
CA ALA A 175 11.53 -14.80 -14.37
C ALA A 175 12.33 -15.16 -13.10
N GLU A 176 11.74 -14.95 -11.92
CA GLU A 176 12.37 -15.29 -10.64
C GLU A 176 12.57 -16.80 -10.47
N ILE A 177 11.59 -17.62 -10.84
CA ILE A 177 11.74 -19.10 -10.81
C ILE A 177 12.87 -19.55 -11.75
N VAL A 178 13.00 -18.95 -12.94
CA VAL A 178 14.10 -19.26 -13.86
C VAL A 178 15.44 -18.83 -13.27
N ARG A 179 15.52 -17.63 -12.67
CA ARG A 179 16.71 -17.13 -11.98
C ARG A 179 17.16 -18.06 -10.85
N LEU A 180 16.22 -18.49 -10.00
CA LEU A 180 16.51 -19.42 -8.90
C LEU A 180 17.00 -20.78 -9.41
N ARG A 181 16.41 -21.31 -10.49
CA ARG A 181 16.88 -22.57 -11.11
C ARG A 181 18.28 -22.46 -11.70
N MET A 182 18.64 -21.31 -12.26
CA MET A 182 19.98 -21.07 -12.79
C MET A 182 21.03 -20.98 -11.66
N LEU A 183 20.68 -20.33 -10.55
CA LEU A 183 21.55 -20.25 -9.37
C LEU A 183 21.75 -21.63 -8.75
N GLU A 184 20.68 -22.39 -8.55
CA GLU A 184 20.76 -23.75 -8.01
C GLU A 184 21.55 -24.69 -8.95
N GLY A 185 21.34 -24.60 -10.27
CA GLY A 185 22.09 -25.38 -11.25
C GLY A 185 23.59 -25.05 -11.28
N ALA A 186 23.96 -23.79 -11.04
CA ALA A 186 25.36 -23.36 -10.95
C ALA A 186 26.05 -23.88 -9.66
N ASP A 187 25.36 -23.81 -8.52
CA ASP A 187 25.89 -24.29 -7.25
C ASP A 187 25.91 -25.82 -7.16
N PHE A 188 24.91 -26.53 -7.68
CA PHE A 188 24.95 -28.00 -7.73
C PHE A 188 25.97 -28.53 -8.72
N GLY A 189 26.15 -27.89 -9.89
CA GLY A 189 27.18 -28.28 -10.85
C GLY A 189 28.59 -28.13 -10.27
N SER A 190 28.85 -26.97 -9.66
CA SER A 190 30.10 -26.68 -8.92
C SER A 190 30.33 -27.62 -7.75
N ALA A 191 29.29 -27.90 -6.93
CA ALA A 191 29.42 -28.80 -5.79
C ALA A 191 29.64 -30.26 -6.22
N VAL A 192 29.02 -30.70 -7.31
CA VAL A 192 29.23 -32.04 -7.88
C VAL A 192 30.63 -32.15 -8.52
N GLU A 193 31.11 -31.12 -9.23
CA GLU A 193 32.48 -31.08 -9.73
C GLU A 193 33.53 -31.02 -8.61
N ALA A 194 33.26 -30.28 -7.53
CA ALA A 194 34.13 -30.25 -6.36
C ALA A 194 34.19 -31.62 -5.65
N TRP A 195 33.05 -32.33 -5.58
CA TRP A 195 32.98 -33.69 -5.02
C TRP A 195 33.67 -34.73 -5.89
N THR A 196 33.51 -34.68 -7.22
CA THR A 196 34.20 -35.61 -8.12
C THR A 196 35.71 -35.32 -8.19
N ALA A 197 36.13 -34.06 -8.12
CA ALA A 197 37.54 -33.69 -8.04
C ALA A 197 38.21 -34.14 -6.73
N THR A 198 37.50 -34.10 -5.59
CA THR A 198 38.03 -34.61 -4.31
C THR A 198 38.04 -36.13 -4.22
N GLY A 199 37.09 -36.83 -4.86
CA GLY A 199 37.10 -38.29 -4.97
C GLY A 199 38.21 -38.84 -5.87
N ALA A 200 38.60 -38.12 -6.94
CA ALA A 200 39.67 -38.55 -7.84
C ALA A 200 41.09 -38.33 -7.26
N ALA A 201 41.25 -37.42 -6.30
CA ALA A 201 42.55 -37.11 -5.70
C ALA A 201 43.00 -38.11 -4.60
N GLN A 202 42.17 -39.10 -4.24
CA GLN A 202 42.46 -40.05 -3.14
C GLN A 202 42.75 -41.49 -3.61
N SER A 203 43.07 -41.69 -4.89
CA SER A 203 43.39 -43.01 -5.50
C SER A 203 44.85 -43.11 -6.01
N GLY A 204 45.79 -42.44 -5.35
CA GLY A 204 47.19 -42.48 -5.75
C GLY A 204 48.14 -42.45 -4.56
N ASP A 205 48.33 -43.58 -3.88
CA ASP A 205 49.63 -43.88 -3.29
C ASP A 205 49.98 -45.36 -3.45
N CYS A 206 51.14 -45.57 -4.07
CA CYS A 206 51.72 -46.87 -4.40
C CYS A 206 52.79 -47.17 -3.35
N GLY A 207 52.59 -48.22 -2.55
CA GLY A 207 53.62 -48.78 -1.68
C GLY A 207 53.57 -50.31 -1.70
N PRO A 208 54.69 -51.02 -1.94
CA PRO A 208 54.71 -52.48 -1.98
C PRO A 208 54.86 -53.01 -0.55
N SER A 209 53.95 -53.90 -0.12
CA SER A 209 54.16 -54.73 1.07
C SER A 209 53.47 -56.07 0.91
N ASP A 210 54.27 -57.09 1.15
CA ASP A 210 54.05 -58.49 0.85
C ASP A 210 52.83 -59.12 1.54
N GLY A 211 52.21 -60.06 0.82
CA GLY A 211 51.95 -61.38 1.39
C GLY A 211 50.78 -61.51 2.36
N VAL A 212 49.55 -61.17 1.94
CA VAL A 212 48.34 -61.78 2.52
C VAL A 212 47.35 -62.09 1.40
N THR A 213 47.23 -63.38 1.07
CA THR A 213 46.12 -63.95 0.29
C THR A 213 44.82 -63.77 1.07
N SER A 214 44.17 -62.63 0.87
CA SER A 214 42.77 -62.39 1.20
C SER A 214 42.00 -62.39 -0.12
N THR A 215 41.12 -63.38 -0.26
CA THR A 215 40.14 -63.54 -1.32
C THR A 215 39.31 -62.26 -1.43
N ARG A 216 39.67 -61.41 -2.39
CA ARG A 216 38.93 -60.23 -2.78
C ARG A 216 37.76 -60.68 -3.64
N ASP A 217 36.57 -60.72 -3.05
CA ASP A 217 35.34 -60.66 -3.84
C ASP A 217 35.34 -59.33 -4.59
N VAL A 218 35.31 -59.43 -5.91
CA VAL A 218 35.07 -58.31 -6.82
C VAL A 218 33.64 -57.86 -6.58
N VAL A 219 33.48 -56.80 -5.77
CA VAL A 219 32.18 -56.13 -5.61
C VAL A 219 31.89 -55.42 -6.92
N ASP A 220 30.92 -55.99 -7.63
CA ASP A 220 30.41 -55.59 -8.93
C ASP A 220 30.01 -54.10 -8.95
N ASP A 221 30.47 -53.38 -9.97
CA ASP A 221 30.23 -51.95 -10.27
C ASP A 221 28.74 -51.61 -10.50
N GLY A 222 27.86 -52.61 -10.47
CA GLY A 222 26.41 -52.44 -10.57
C GLY A 222 25.78 -51.66 -9.41
N THR A 223 26.39 -51.72 -8.22
CA THR A 223 25.79 -51.16 -6.97
C THR A 223 25.80 -49.63 -6.90
N LEU A 224 26.73 -48.96 -7.59
CA LEU A 224 26.78 -47.48 -7.62
C LEU A 224 25.67 -46.90 -8.50
N SER A 225 25.35 -47.58 -9.62
CA SER A 225 24.27 -47.18 -10.53
C SER A 225 22.89 -47.37 -9.88
N GLU A 226 22.72 -48.45 -9.11
CA GLU A 226 21.51 -48.70 -8.32
C GLU A 226 21.34 -47.67 -7.18
N GLY A 227 22.45 -47.26 -6.54
CA GLY A 227 22.44 -46.21 -5.53
C GLY A 227 21.96 -44.86 -6.08
N ALA A 228 22.47 -44.46 -7.26
CA ALA A 228 22.08 -43.22 -7.93
C ALA A 228 20.61 -43.26 -8.39
N GLN A 229 20.15 -44.42 -8.90
CA GLN A 229 18.76 -44.59 -9.32
C GLN A 229 17.78 -44.61 -8.12
N GLY A 230 18.20 -45.22 -7.01
CA GLY A 230 17.48 -45.18 -5.74
C GLY A 230 17.33 -43.78 -5.17
N MET A 231 18.39 -42.96 -5.25
CA MET A 231 18.36 -41.57 -4.78
C MET A 231 17.44 -40.70 -5.66
N ARG A 232 17.52 -40.84 -7.00
CA ARG A 232 16.57 -40.16 -7.93
C ARG A 232 15.11 -40.54 -7.64
N LYS A 233 14.84 -41.81 -7.33
CA LYS A 233 13.48 -42.28 -7.00
C LYS A 233 12.97 -41.67 -5.69
N ARG A 234 13.84 -41.53 -4.66
CA ARG A 234 13.48 -40.89 -3.39
C ARG A 234 13.22 -39.39 -3.55
N VAL A 235 14.06 -38.69 -4.33
CA VAL A 235 13.88 -37.26 -4.62
C VAL A 235 12.59 -37.02 -5.41
N ASN A 236 12.33 -37.80 -6.47
CA ASN A 236 11.08 -37.68 -7.23
C ASN A 236 9.84 -37.99 -6.37
N THR A 237 9.93 -38.96 -5.46
CA THR A 237 8.84 -39.28 -4.53
C THR A 237 8.61 -38.15 -3.52
N ALA A 238 9.67 -37.53 -2.98
CA ALA A 238 9.55 -36.40 -2.07
C ALA A 238 8.99 -35.16 -2.78
N MET A 239 9.45 -34.89 -4.01
CA MET A 239 8.98 -33.77 -4.82
C MET A 239 7.51 -33.92 -5.23
N GLN A 240 7.07 -35.14 -5.58
CA GLN A 240 5.65 -35.42 -5.79
C GLN A 240 4.81 -35.23 -4.52
N ARG A 241 5.34 -35.54 -3.32
CA ARG A 241 4.61 -35.28 -2.06
C ARG A 241 4.45 -33.79 -1.77
N ILE A 242 5.42 -32.96 -2.15
CA ILE A 242 5.35 -31.50 -1.99
C ILE A 242 4.33 -30.93 -2.99
N LEU A 243 4.45 -31.28 -4.27
CA LEU A 243 3.53 -30.85 -5.32
C LEU A 243 2.08 -31.27 -5.08
N ASN A 244 1.86 -32.44 -4.46
CA ASN A 244 0.52 -32.94 -4.14
C ASN A 244 -0.01 -32.40 -2.80
N ARG A 245 0.84 -31.85 -1.93
CA ARG A 245 0.41 -31.15 -0.69
C ARG A 245 -0.01 -29.71 -0.95
N ASP A 246 0.58 -29.04 -1.95
CA ASP A 246 0.29 -27.62 -2.21
C ASP A 246 -1.04 -27.36 -2.92
N THR A 247 -1.77 -28.40 -3.35
CA THR A 247 -3.10 -28.24 -3.98
C THR A 247 -4.27 -28.32 -3.00
N GLN A 248 -4.07 -28.72 -1.74
CA GLN A 248 -5.14 -28.80 -0.75
C GLN A 248 -4.67 -28.23 0.60
N GLY A 249 -4.82 -26.91 0.76
CA GLY A 249 -4.80 -26.29 2.08
C GLY A 249 -3.57 -25.46 2.43
N LEU A 250 -3.22 -24.47 1.60
CA LEU A 250 -2.69 -23.22 2.12
C LEU A 250 -3.83 -22.19 2.17
N THR A 251 -4.77 -22.39 3.11
CA THR A 251 -5.51 -21.26 3.66
C THR A 251 -4.48 -20.48 4.48
N LEU A 252 -3.93 -19.43 3.88
CA LEU A 252 -3.12 -18.45 4.58
C LEU A 252 -4.05 -17.75 5.58
N ASP A 253 -4.05 -18.23 6.82
CA ASP A 253 -4.75 -17.59 7.93
C ASP A 253 -4.01 -16.28 8.25
N ILE A 254 -4.40 -15.20 7.56
CA ILE A 254 -4.07 -13.83 7.94
C ILE A 254 -5.09 -13.43 9.02
N GLY A 255 -5.03 -14.12 10.16
CA GLY A 255 -5.84 -13.87 11.34
C GLY A 255 -4.93 -13.65 12.53
N ALA A 256 -4.85 -12.40 12.99
CA ALA A 256 -4.26 -11.97 14.26
C ALA A 256 -2.72 -12.11 14.41
N VAL A 257 -1.96 -11.27 13.70
CA VAL A 257 -0.74 -10.71 14.32
C VAL A 257 -1.18 -9.53 15.18
N ASN A 258 -1.23 -9.75 16.49
CA ASN A 258 -1.30 -8.67 17.47
C ASN A 258 0.06 -7.94 17.44
N VAL A 259 0.15 -6.85 16.67
CA VAL A 259 1.34 -6.00 16.67
C VAL A 259 1.29 -5.14 17.93
N GLU A 260 1.92 -5.64 19.00
CA GLU A 260 2.26 -4.82 20.16
C GLU A 260 3.39 -3.86 19.74
N MET A 261 3.01 -2.63 19.40
CA MET A 261 3.93 -1.56 19.02
C MET A 261 4.66 -1.08 20.28
N THR A 262 5.90 -1.54 20.47
CA THR A 262 6.83 -0.89 21.40
C THR A 262 7.27 0.46 20.82
N PRO A 263 7.21 1.56 21.58
CA PRO A 263 7.58 2.88 21.08
C PRO A 263 9.11 2.96 20.95
N HIS A 264 9.63 2.68 19.76
CA HIS A 264 11.01 3.02 19.44
C HIS A 264 11.10 4.49 19.03
N TYR A 265 11.76 5.27 19.89
CA TYR A 265 12.22 6.63 19.59
C TYR A 265 12.97 6.67 18.26
N SER A 266 12.51 7.52 17.35
CA SER A 266 13.14 7.80 16.06
C SER A 266 14.44 8.57 16.25
N LYS A 267 15.58 7.85 16.26
CA LYS A 267 16.86 8.43 15.88
C LYS A 267 16.91 8.49 14.35
N PHE A 268 16.42 9.60 13.78
CA PHE A 268 16.80 10.01 12.43
C PHE A 268 18.28 10.39 12.45
N ALA A 269 19.14 9.39 12.28
CA ALA A 269 20.54 9.55 11.91
C ALA A 269 20.59 9.85 10.41
N GLN A 270 20.79 11.13 10.09
CA GLN A 270 21.86 11.60 9.22
C GLN A 270 22.19 10.71 8.00
N TRP A 271 21.56 11.02 6.87
CA TRP A 271 22.05 10.62 5.55
C TRP A 271 23.43 11.27 5.31
N PRO A 272 24.45 10.52 4.88
CA PRO A 272 25.69 11.12 4.38
C PRO A 272 25.45 11.69 2.97
N ASP A 273 25.76 12.98 2.82
CA ASP A 273 25.85 13.68 1.54
C ASP A 273 26.85 12.99 0.62
N GLN A 274 26.33 12.27 -0.38
CA GLN A 274 27.11 11.73 -1.50
C GLN A 274 27.01 12.70 -2.69
N ARG A 275 27.58 13.89 -2.53
CA ARG A 275 27.83 14.83 -3.62
C ARG A 275 29.24 15.38 -3.46
N HIS A 276 30.25 14.67 -3.99
CA HIS A 276 31.55 15.18 -4.45
C HIS A 276 32.42 14.00 -4.90
N ALA A 277 32.30 13.56 -6.16
CA ALA A 277 33.34 12.80 -6.88
C ALA A 277 32.89 12.50 -8.33
N ALA A 278 32.65 13.53 -9.13
CA ALA A 278 32.51 13.39 -10.58
C ALA A 278 32.88 14.70 -11.27
N ASP A 279 34.10 15.19 -11.00
CA ASP A 279 34.70 16.26 -11.81
C ASP A 279 36.22 16.12 -11.78
N SER A 280 36.75 15.30 -12.68
CA SER A 280 38.17 15.23 -13.06
C SER A 280 38.37 14.22 -14.19
N ARG A 281 37.86 14.53 -15.39
CA ARG A 281 38.37 13.98 -16.64
C ARG A 281 37.87 14.78 -17.84
N PHE A 282 38.32 16.03 -17.94
CA PHE A 282 38.25 16.80 -19.17
C PHE A 282 39.43 17.77 -19.24
N ASN A 283 40.61 17.24 -19.59
CA ASN A 283 41.70 18.02 -20.17
C ASN A 283 42.69 17.04 -20.81
N ASP A 284 42.80 17.11 -22.14
CA ASP A 284 44.03 17.04 -22.92
C ASP A 284 43.73 16.53 -24.34
N SER A 285 43.48 17.46 -25.23
CA SER A 285 43.79 17.32 -26.66
C SER A 285 43.91 18.72 -27.25
N SER A 286 45.06 19.36 -26.99
CA SER A 286 45.54 20.44 -27.85
C SER A 286 45.89 19.85 -29.22
N PRO A 287 45.45 20.47 -30.33
CA PRO A 287 45.98 20.16 -31.64
C PRO A 287 47.37 20.82 -31.78
N ASN A 288 48.33 19.99 -32.15
CA ASN A 288 49.70 20.36 -32.46
C ASN A 288 49.70 21.12 -33.79
N GLU A 289 49.66 22.45 -33.74
CA GLU A 289 50.18 23.31 -34.81
C GLU A 289 51.70 23.25 -34.73
N ASP A 290 52.35 22.61 -35.71
CA ASP A 290 53.52 23.20 -36.39
C ASP A 290 54.07 22.29 -37.51
N ALA A 291 53.99 22.85 -38.72
CA ALA A 291 55.13 23.09 -39.59
C ALA A 291 55.65 22.02 -40.59
N VAL A 292 56.01 22.58 -41.76
CA VAL A 292 57.05 22.18 -42.73
C VAL A 292 56.64 21.16 -43.82
N ARG A 293 56.29 21.57 -45.05
CA ARG A 293 57.12 22.00 -46.21
C ARG A 293 57.81 20.85 -46.96
N HIS A 294 57.64 20.87 -48.28
CA HIS A 294 58.40 20.25 -49.39
C HIS A 294 57.81 19.00 -50.07
N GLY A 295 57.62 19.15 -51.38
CA GLY A 295 57.20 18.14 -52.36
C GLY A 295 56.44 18.80 -53.49
#